data_AF-A0A355FU67-F1
#
_entry.id   AF-A0A355FU67-F1
#
_cell.length_a   1.000
_cell.length_b   1.000
_cell.length_c   1.000
_cell.angle_alpha   90.00
_cell.angle_beta   90.00
_cell.angle_gamma   90.00
#
_symmetry.space_group_name_H-M   'P 1'
#
loop_
_entity.id
_entity.type
_entity.pdbx_description
1 polymer ?
#
loop_
_entity_poly.entity_id
_entity_poly.type
_entity_poly.pdbx_seq_one_letter_code
_entity_poly.pdbx_strand_id
1 'polypeptide(L)'
;MSIPLNPLAFQGPTPIQSLAEAQAWIDQFPRPSQFNPHAWQTTKRLAMLVWKCHLENRPFHRTLNFLHPRFYEMIRTPAGISLLHESRLRRLSGTPC
;
A
#
# COMPACT_ATOMS: atom_id res chain seq x y z
N MET A 1 -11.38 -10.55 7.81
CA MET A 1 -11.09 -9.41 8.70
C MET A 1 -10.88 -8.18 7.83
N SER A 2 -11.54 -7.05 8.13
CA SER A 2 -11.31 -5.77 7.45
C SER A 2 -10.17 -5.00 8.13
N ILE A 3 -9.33 -4.36 7.31
CA ILE A 3 -8.32 -3.39 7.72
C ILE A 3 -8.95 -2.00 7.48
N PRO A 4 -9.14 -1.20 8.55
CA PRO A 4 -9.60 0.17 8.39
C PRO A 4 -8.55 1.00 7.65
N LEU A 5 -9.02 1.92 6.80
CA LEU A 5 -8.17 2.90 6.14
C LEU A 5 -7.63 3.92 7.16
N ASN A 6 -6.48 4.49 6.88
CA ASN A 6 -5.89 5.52 7.73
C ASN A 6 -6.55 6.89 7.43
N PRO A 7 -7.27 7.52 8.38
CA PRO A 7 -7.90 8.82 8.15
C PRO A 7 -6.87 9.93 7.86
N LEU A 8 -5.63 9.81 8.34
CA LEU A 8 -4.55 10.77 8.04
C LEU A 8 -4.19 10.79 6.56
N ALA A 9 -4.37 9.68 5.84
CA ALA A 9 -4.15 9.64 4.40
C ALA A 9 -5.16 10.52 3.63
N PHE A 10 -6.30 10.85 4.24
CA PHE A 10 -7.33 11.71 3.64
C PHE A 10 -7.23 13.19 4.08
N GLN A 11 -6.43 13.49 5.10
CA GLN A 11 -6.37 14.82 5.73
C GLN A 11 -5.30 15.74 5.14
N GLY A 12 -4.43 15.23 4.26
CA GLY A 12 -3.44 16.02 3.53
C GLY A 12 -3.78 16.11 2.04
N PRO A 13 -3.17 17.06 1.29
CA PRO A 13 -3.25 17.09 -0.16
C PRO A 13 -2.55 15.85 -0.72
N THR A 14 -3.26 14.74 -0.85
CA THR A 14 -2.76 13.59 -1.59
C THR A 14 -2.74 13.95 -3.06
N PRO A 15 -1.57 13.96 -3.72
CA PRO A 15 -1.51 14.27 -5.15
C PRO A 15 -2.14 13.16 -6.00
N ILE A 16 -2.51 12.02 -5.41
CA ILE A 16 -3.13 10.89 -6.10
C ILE A 16 -4.63 10.93 -5.80
N GLN A 17 -5.40 11.45 -6.74
CA GLN A 17 -6.87 11.55 -6.66
C GLN A 17 -7.56 10.59 -7.63
N SER A 18 -6.80 10.01 -8.56
CA SER A 18 -7.31 9.08 -9.57
C SER A 18 -6.60 7.73 -9.54
N LEU A 19 -7.29 6.68 -10.00
CA LEU A 19 -6.69 5.35 -10.19
C LEU A 19 -5.50 5.37 -11.14
N ALA A 20 -5.52 6.24 -12.17
CA ALA A 20 -4.42 6.40 -13.11
C ALA A 20 -3.14 6.94 -12.43
N GLU A 21 -3.29 7.91 -11.52
CA GLU A 21 -2.18 8.47 -10.75
C GLU A 21 -1.62 7.45 -9.74
N ALA A 22 -2.51 6.69 -9.11
CA ALA A 22 -2.12 5.59 -8.22
C ALA A 22 -1.33 4.51 -8.99
N GLN A 23 -1.75 4.20 -10.22
CA GLN A 23 -1.04 3.26 -11.07
C GLN A 23 0.33 3.80 -11.47
N ALA A 24 0.43 5.07 -11.87
CA ALA A 24 1.71 5.71 -12.16
C ALA A 24 2.66 5.70 -10.96
N TRP A 25 2.15 5.97 -9.76
CA TRP A 25 2.90 5.88 -8.50
C TRP A 25 3.44 4.48 -8.24
N ILE A 26 2.59 3.45 -8.35
CA ILE A 26 3.01 2.05 -8.17
C ILE A 26 4.04 1.64 -9.22
N ASP A 27 3.95 2.19 -10.44
CA ASP A 27 4.86 1.83 -11.52
C ASP A 27 6.27 2.40 -11.35
N GLN A 28 6.43 3.49 -10.58
CA GLN A 28 7.73 4.04 -10.21
C GLN A 28 8.60 3.04 -9.41
N PHE A 29 8.00 2.05 -8.78
CA PHE A 29 8.73 1.06 -7.98
C PHE A 29 9.27 -0.08 -8.87
N PRO A 30 10.60 -0.23 -9.01
CA PRO A 30 11.18 -1.31 -9.77
C PRO A 30 11.02 -2.64 -9.03
N ARG A 31 10.95 -3.73 -9.81
CA ARG A 31 10.91 -5.09 -9.27
C ARG A 31 12.20 -5.40 -8.50
N PRO A 32 12.12 -5.87 -7.24
CA PRO A 32 13.30 -6.36 -6.53
C PRO A 32 13.87 -7.61 -7.24
N SER A 33 15.19 -7.69 -7.42
CA SER A 33 15.87 -8.76 -8.17
C SER A 33 15.62 -10.17 -7.64
N GLN A 34 15.25 -10.31 -6.36
CA GLN A 34 14.95 -11.59 -5.70
C GLN A 34 13.45 -11.95 -5.69
N PHE A 35 12.59 -11.10 -6.26
CA PHE A 35 11.13 -11.32 -6.23
C PHE A 35 10.64 -11.95 -7.53
N ASN A 36 9.85 -13.02 -7.41
CA ASN A 36 9.25 -13.69 -8.56
C ASN A 36 8.39 -12.68 -9.36
N PRO A 37 8.52 -12.59 -10.71
CA PRO A 37 7.68 -11.72 -11.54
C PRO A 37 6.17 -11.85 -11.25
N HIS A 38 5.67 -13.06 -11.04
CA HIS A 38 4.25 -13.29 -10.71
C HIS A 38 3.88 -12.72 -9.34
N ALA A 39 4.76 -12.91 -8.35
CA ALA A 39 4.56 -12.36 -7.01
C ALA A 39 4.58 -10.83 -7.04
N TRP A 40 5.47 -10.23 -7.85
CA TRP A 40 5.55 -8.79 -8.03
C TRP A 40 4.31 -8.21 -8.71
N GLN A 41 3.81 -8.83 -9.79
CA GLN A 41 2.57 -8.41 -10.42
C GLN A 41 1.38 -8.51 -9.46
N THR A 42 1.31 -9.57 -8.65
CA THR A 42 0.28 -9.75 -7.62
C THR A 42 0.38 -8.63 -6.56
N THR A 43 1.59 -8.26 -6.18
CA THR A 43 1.89 -7.16 -5.25
C THR A 43 1.41 -5.82 -5.81
N LYS A 44 1.72 -5.51 -7.07
CA LYS A 44 1.22 -4.30 -7.76
C LYS A 44 -0.30 -4.27 -7.84
N ARG A 45 -0.95 -5.40 -8.16
CA ARG A 45 -2.43 -5.51 -8.17
C ARG A 45 -3.02 -5.28 -6.79
N LEU A 46 -2.41 -5.82 -5.74
CA LEU A 46 -2.84 -5.57 -4.36
C LEU A 46 -2.69 -4.10 -3.98
N ALA A 47 -1.58 -3.46 -4.37
CA ALA A 47 -1.38 -2.04 -4.11
C ALA A 47 -2.47 -1.20 -4.81
N MET A 48 -2.77 -1.50 -6.08
CA MET A 48 -3.88 -0.85 -6.79
C MET A 48 -5.23 -1.06 -6.12
N LEU A 49 -5.51 -2.26 -5.58
CA LEU A 49 -6.74 -2.50 -4.83
C LEU A 49 -6.81 -1.66 -3.55
N VAL A 50 -5.69 -1.49 -2.84
CA VAL A 50 -5.62 -0.62 -1.66
C VAL A 50 -5.91 0.83 -2.04
N TRP A 51 -5.30 1.33 -3.12
CA TRP A 51 -5.58 2.65 -3.67
C TRP A 51 -7.04 2.81 -4.10
N LYS A 52 -7.63 1.81 -4.76
CA LYS A 52 -9.04 1.81 -5.12
C LYS A 52 -9.94 1.90 -3.88
N CYS A 53 -9.67 1.07 -2.87
CA CYS A 53 -10.39 1.11 -1.60
C CYS A 53 -10.25 2.48 -0.91
N HIS A 54 -9.06 3.09 -0.96
CA HIS A 54 -8.84 4.43 -0.43
C HIS A 54 -9.69 5.48 -1.14
N LEU A 55 -9.69 5.49 -2.49
CA LEU A 55 -10.49 6.42 -3.29
C LEU A 55 -12.00 6.20 -3.10
N GLU A 56 -12.44 4.96 -2.93
CA GLU A 56 -13.84 4.62 -2.66
C GLU A 56 -14.23 4.82 -1.17
N ASN A 57 -13.28 5.23 -0.31
CA ASN A 57 -13.44 5.30 1.14
C ASN A 57 -13.99 4.00 1.77
N ARG A 58 -13.55 2.85 1.23
CA ARG A 58 -13.98 1.52 1.66
C ARG A 58 -12.89 0.80 2.45
N PRO A 59 -13.23 0.09 3.54
CA PRO A 59 -12.25 -0.69 4.26
C PRO A 59 -11.69 -1.83 3.40
N PHE A 60 -10.40 -2.09 3.54
CA PHE A 60 -9.73 -3.13 2.79
C PHE A 60 -10.00 -4.49 3.44
N HIS A 61 -10.75 -5.37 2.77
CA HIS A 61 -11.23 -6.63 3.34
C HIS A 61 -10.27 -7.82 3.16
N ARG A 62 -9.09 -7.62 2.56
CA ARG A 62 -8.12 -8.70 2.36
C ARG A 62 -7.00 -8.66 3.38
N THR A 63 -6.51 -9.85 3.72
CA THR A 63 -5.35 -10.01 4.59
C THR A 63 -4.08 -9.77 3.77
N LEU A 64 -3.26 -8.79 4.18
CA LEU A 64 -1.93 -8.57 3.63
C LEU A 64 -0.93 -9.34 4.48
N ASN A 65 -0.80 -10.63 4.21
CA ASN A 65 0.18 -11.47 4.89
C ASN A 65 1.56 -11.24 4.27
N PHE A 66 2.49 -10.71 5.06
CA PHE A 66 3.94 -10.76 4.82
C PHE A 66 4.38 -10.36 3.41
N LEU A 67 3.95 -9.17 2.98
CA LEU A 67 4.42 -8.60 1.72
C LEU A 67 5.81 -7.96 1.92
N HIS A 68 6.59 -7.93 0.85
CA HIS A 68 7.92 -7.33 0.84
C HIS A 68 7.88 -5.86 1.32
N PRO A 69 8.89 -5.33 2.03
CA PRO A 69 8.92 -3.94 2.53
C PRO A 69 8.53 -2.89 1.47
N ARG A 70 9.00 -3.07 0.24
CA ARG A 70 8.64 -2.26 -0.95
C ARG A 70 7.14 -2.15 -1.23
N PHE A 71 6.33 -3.14 -0.87
CA PHE A 71 4.88 -3.05 -0.99
C PHE A 71 4.32 -1.95 -0.08
N TYR A 72 4.81 -1.84 1.15
CA TYR A 72 4.38 -0.81 2.09
C TYR A 72 4.76 0.59 1.58
N GLU A 73 5.84 0.71 0.81
CA GLU A 73 6.20 1.97 0.13
C GLU A 73 5.23 2.33 -1.00
N MET A 74 4.72 1.34 -1.74
CA MET A 74 3.71 1.58 -2.79
C MET A 74 2.36 2.04 -2.25
N ILE A 75 1.96 1.54 -1.07
CA ILE A 75 0.72 1.93 -0.39
C ILE A 75 0.94 3.08 0.61
N ARG A 76 2.05 3.81 0.47
CA ARG A 76 2.27 5.10 1.10
C ARG A 76 2.01 6.20 0.11
N THR A 77 1.50 7.31 0.61
CA THR A 77 1.45 8.55 -0.13
C THR A 77 2.88 9.10 -0.31
N PRO A 78 3.12 9.96 -1.31
CA PRO A 78 4.40 10.68 -1.43
C PRO A 78 4.75 11.53 -0.20
N ALA A 79 3.76 11.87 0.64
CA ALA A 79 3.97 12.52 1.93
C ALA A 79 4.49 11.54 3.03
N GLY A 80 4.65 10.25 2.71
CA GLY A 80 5.08 9.21 3.65
C GLY A 80 3.96 8.63 4.51
N ILE A 81 2.70 9.00 4.27
CA ILE A 81 1.55 8.54 5.07
C ILE A 81 1.06 7.20 4.52
N SER A 82 1.00 6.18 5.38
CA SER A 82 0.48 4.85 5.03
C SER A 82 -1.03 4.90 4.82
N LEU A 83 -1.53 4.39 3.68
CA LEU A 83 -2.96 4.33 3.36
C LEU A 83 -3.76 3.40 4.27
N LEU A 84 -3.11 2.35 4.76
CA LEU A 84 -3.68 1.38 5.70
C LEU A 84 -3.17 1.64 7.11
N HIS A 85 -4.00 1.32 8.10
CA HIS A 85 -3.64 1.48 9.49
C HIS A 85 -2.44 0.56 9.85
N GLU A 86 -1.37 1.17 10.32
CA GLU A 86 -0.09 0.50 10.56
C GLU A 86 -0.19 -0.58 11.64
N SER A 87 -1.10 -0.43 12.61
CA SER A 87 -1.33 -1.42 13.68
C SER A 87 -1.86 -2.78 13.18
N ARG A 88 -2.35 -2.86 11.93
CA ARG A 88 -2.86 -4.11 11.32
C ARG A 88 -1.92 -4.63 10.23
N LEU A 89 -1.01 -3.79 9.75
CA LEU A 89 0.11 -4.19 8.94
C LEU A 89 1.14 -4.79 9.89
N ARG A 90 1.26 -6.12 9.94
CA ARG A 90 2.41 -6.76 10.59
C ARG A 90 3.68 -6.37 9.84
N ARG A 91 4.22 -5.19 10.15
CA ARG A 91 5.60 -4.87 9.80
C ARG A 91 6.44 -5.82 10.64
N LEU A 92 7.33 -6.56 10.00
CA LEU A 92 8.50 -7.12 10.67
C LEU A 92 9.40 -5.94 11.09
N SER A 93 8.92 -5.07 11.97
CA SER A 93 9.80 -4.23 12.77
C SER A 93 10.32 -5.16 13.85
N GLY A 94 11.41 -5.87 13.53
CA GLY A 94 12.34 -6.24 14.58
C GLY A 94 12.73 -4.95 15.29
N THR A 95 12.21 -4.77 16.50
CA THR A 95 12.89 -4.00 17.54
C THR A 95 14.03 -4.89 18.04
N PRO A 96 15.31 -4.65 17.70
CA PRO A 96 16.35 -4.95 18.65
C PRO A 96 16.25 -3.89 19.76
N CYS A 97 16.12 -4.37 20.99
CA CYS A 97 16.33 -3.55 22.19
C CYS A 97 17.76 -2.99 22.22
#